data_AF-A0A973LCR4-F1
#
_entry.id   AF-A0A973LCR4-F1
#
_cell.length_a   1.000
_cell.length_b   1.000
_cell.length_c   1.000
_cell.angle_alpha   90.00
_cell.angle_beta   90.00
_cell.angle_gamma   90.00
#
_symmetry.space_group_name_H-M   'P 1'
#
loop_
_entity.id
_entity.type
_entity.pdbx_description
1 polymer ?
#
loop_
_entity_poly.entity_id
_entity_poly.type
_entity_poly.pdbx_seq_one_letter_code
_entity_poly.pdbx_strand_id
1 'polypeptide(L)'
;MSKLFGSEEEIGPEEQHRRATEAKKEEAEHHRPAAKKTAAKKAVPAQTRASHDEPKRTASPLHPTKSAATGNTLAHDQMLTVHILTHVPEHAPREDDPHYHLFEQAKARLKRQGMWKCIIDDDLCEGDPELHHTHVEFSQINQVDEKKIQQALGLHFETDEDFQKWAESPGNLEVLCANHHRAHYGIHVIPGPLWEALRFHKTGTGPAAEFVPADQVDDAKKDDDDAKKPAPRAKAAK
;
A
#
# COMPACT_ATOMS: atom_id res chain seq x y z
N MET A 1 55.15 -50.97 -24.49
CA MET A 1 55.29 -49.50 -24.43
C MET A 1 53.90 -48.89 -24.45
N SER A 2 53.34 -48.67 -23.26
CA SER A 2 51.97 -48.18 -23.07
C SER A 2 52.00 -46.65 -23.04
N LYS A 3 51.37 -45.99 -24.02
CA LYS A 3 51.08 -44.56 -23.93
C LYS A 3 49.65 -44.40 -23.44
N LEU A 4 49.55 -43.92 -22.20
CA LEU A 4 48.33 -43.50 -21.54
C LEU A 4 47.85 -42.20 -22.18
N PHE A 5 46.62 -42.22 -22.69
CA PHE A 5 45.86 -41.03 -23.06
C PHE A 5 45.05 -40.57 -21.84
N GLY A 6 45.28 -39.34 -21.40
CA GLY A 6 44.40 -38.62 -20.50
C GLY A 6 44.16 -37.24 -21.11
N SER A 7 42.93 -36.99 -21.57
CA SER A 7 42.47 -35.69 -22.02
C SER A 7 42.01 -34.89 -20.82
N GLU A 8 42.65 -33.75 -20.56
CA GLU A 8 42.16 -32.73 -19.64
C GLU A 8 40.92 -32.09 -20.26
N GLU A 9 39.74 -32.36 -19.67
CA GLU A 9 38.51 -31.64 -19.99
C GLU A 9 38.68 -30.19 -19.55
N GLU A 10 38.72 -29.26 -20.52
CA GLU A 10 38.64 -27.83 -20.26
C GLU A 10 37.30 -27.50 -19.61
N ILE A 11 37.35 -27.24 -18.30
CA ILE A 11 36.21 -26.76 -17.53
C ILE A 11 35.89 -25.33 -17.98
N GLY A 12 34.75 -25.16 -18.63
CA GLY A 12 34.27 -23.88 -19.16
C GLY A 12 34.04 -22.81 -18.08
N PRO A 13 33.99 -21.53 -18.47
CA PRO A 13 33.98 -20.39 -17.55
C PRO A 13 32.75 -20.34 -16.62
N GLU A 14 31.60 -20.89 -17.03
CA GLU A 14 30.41 -20.99 -16.17
C GLU A 14 30.60 -21.98 -15.00
N GLU A 15 31.25 -23.12 -15.26
CA GLU A 15 31.51 -24.13 -14.24
C GLU A 15 32.57 -23.64 -13.23
N GLN A 16 33.54 -22.83 -13.70
CA GLN A 16 34.49 -22.16 -12.82
C GLN A 16 33.79 -21.13 -11.91
N HIS A 17 32.82 -20.38 -12.44
CA HIS A 17 32.07 -19.42 -11.63
C HIS A 17 31.19 -20.13 -10.58
N ARG A 18 30.52 -21.24 -10.96
CA ARG A 18 29.70 -22.03 -10.03
C ARG A 18 30.53 -22.58 -8.86
N ARG A 19 31.69 -23.15 -9.15
CA ARG A 19 32.62 -23.67 -8.12
C ARG A 19 33.14 -22.57 -7.21
N ALA A 20 33.42 -21.37 -7.74
CA ALA A 20 33.86 -20.23 -6.94
C ALA A 20 32.77 -19.70 -6.00
N THR A 21 31.49 -19.74 -6.41
CA THR A 21 30.36 -19.37 -5.55
C THR A 21 30.09 -20.39 -4.45
N GLU A 22 30.23 -21.68 -4.72
CA GLU A 22 30.04 -22.74 -3.72
C GLU A 22 31.12 -22.70 -2.63
N ALA A 23 32.39 -22.51 -3.02
CA ALA A 23 33.50 -22.41 -2.06
C ALA A 23 33.34 -21.22 -1.08
N LYS A 24 32.82 -20.08 -1.54
CA LYS A 24 32.57 -18.91 -0.68
C LYS A 24 31.42 -19.12 0.30
N LYS A 25 30.46 -19.98 -0.03
CA LYS A 25 29.33 -20.30 0.86
C LYS A 25 29.76 -21.17 2.03
N GLU A 26 30.66 -22.13 1.79
CA GLU A 26 31.21 -22.99 2.85
C GLU A 26 32.09 -22.21 3.85
N GLU A 27 32.84 -21.21 3.38
CA GLU A 27 33.68 -20.38 4.24
C GLU A 27 32.86 -19.46 5.18
N ALA A 28 31.68 -19.02 4.73
CA ALA A 28 30.78 -18.17 5.52
C ALA A 28 30.07 -18.92 6.66
N GLU A 29 29.78 -20.22 6.50
CA GLU A 29 29.11 -21.01 7.56
C GLU A 29 30.05 -21.33 8.74
N HIS A 30 31.36 -21.39 8.52
CA HIS A 30 32.34 -21.71 9.57
C HIS A 30 32.71 -20.54 10.50
N HIS A 31 32.25 -19.32 10.22
CA HIS A 31 32.58 -18.12 11.00
C HIS A 31 31.42 -17.46 11.73
N ARG A 32 30.35 -18.21 12.04
CA ARG A 32 29.25 -17.69 12.84
C ARG A 32 29.54 -17.84 14.36
N PRO A 33 29.83 -16.76 15.10
CA PRO A 33 30.07 -16.84 16.54
C PRO A 33 28.80 -17.25 17.28
N ALA A 34 28.93 -18.16 18.24
CA ALA A 34 27.83 -18.63 19.08
C ALA A 34 27.23 -17.48 19.91
N ALA A 35 26.02 -17.06 19.55
CA ALA A 35 25.27 -16.04 20.28
C ALA A 35 24.85 -16.56 21.67
N LYS A 36 25.38 -15.93 22.73
CA LYS A 36 24.95 -16.12 24.12
C LYS A 36 23.48 -15.73 24.28
N LYS A 37 22.62 -16.74 24.53
CA LYS A 37 21.23 -16.53 24.95
C LYS A 37 21.20 -16.06 26.41
N THR A 38 20.95 -14.78 26.66
CA THR A 38 20.53 -14.26 27.97
C THR A 38 19.00 -14.18 28.00
N ALA A 39 18.38 -15.07 28.78
CA ALA A 39 16.95 -15.06 29.03
C ALA A 39 16.60 -13.99 30.07
N ALA A 40 16.14 -12.83 29.63
CA ALA A 40 15.51 -11.83 30.49
C ALA A 40 13.98 -12.02 30.44
N LYS A 41 13.43 -12.69 31.47
CA LYS A 41 11.98 -12.71 31.73
C LYS A 41 11.55 -11.30 32.14
N LYS A 42 10.98 -10.53 31.22
CA LYS A 42 10.26 -9.29 31.54
C LYS A 42 8.83 -9.64 31.92
N ALA A 43 8.49 -9.40 33.19
CA ALA A 43 7.12 -9.47 33.69
C ALA A 43 6.28 -8.40 32.97
N VAL A 44 5.17 -8.83 32.38
CA VAL A 44 4.16 -7.94 31.79
C VAL A 44 3.31 -7.38 32.94
N PRO A 45 3.24 -6.05 33.13
CA PRO A 45 2.35 -5.47 34.13
C PRO A 45 0.89 -5.67 33.71
N ALA A 46 0.07 -6.08 34.68
CA ALA A 46 -1.37 -6.24 34.53
C ALA A 46 -2.02 -4.91 34.12
N GLN A 47 -2.61 -4.87 32.92
CA GLN A 47 -3.44 -3.75 32.49
C GLN A 47 -4.70 -3.71 33.36
N THR A 48 -4.78 -2.69 34.21
CA THR A 48 -6.00 -2.32 34.93
C THR A 48 -7.04 -1.87 33.91
N ARG A 49 -8.15 -2.61 33.83
CA ARG A 49 -9.34 -2.24 33.06
C ARG A 49 -9.87 -0.91 33.58
N ALA A 50 -9.61 0.17 32.84
CA ALA A 50 -10.35 1.41 33.01
C ALA A 50 -11.78 1.18 32.50
N SER A 51 -12.74 1.40 33.38
CA SER A 51 -14.17 1.44 33.09
C SER A 51 -14.42 2.53 32.05
N HIS A 52 -14.73 2.14 30.82
CA HIS A 52 -15.25 3.06 29.82
C HIS A 52 -16.68 3.43 30.21
N ASP A 53 -16.85 4.66 30.69
CA ASP A 53 -18.14 5.33 30.76
C ASP A 53 -18.66 5.48 29.32
N GLU A 54 -19.80 4.85 29.05
CA GLU A 54 -20.44 4.81 27.75
C GLU A 54 -21.12 6.17 27.49
N PRO A 55 -20.73 6.95 26.47
CA PRO A 55 -21.42 8.19 26.17
C PRO A 55 -22.83 7.87 25.67
N LYS A 56 -23.85 8.40 26.37
CA LYS A 56 -25.24 8.39 25.94
C LYS A 56 -25.35 8.90 24.50
N ARG A 57 -25.52 7.98 23.55
CA ARG A 57 -25.89 8.29 22.16
C ARG A 57 -27.25 8.97 22.15
N THR A 58 -27.26 10.28 21.98
CA THR A 58 -28.46 11.03 21.63
C THR A 58 -28.89 10.62 20.22
N ALA A 59 -30.17 10.26 20.06
CA ALA A 59 -30.74 9.83 18.80
C ALA A 59 -30.51 10.89 17.70
N SER A 60 -29.93 10.47 16.57
CA SER A 60 -29.81 11.32 15.38
C SER A 60 -31.19 11.62 14.81
N PRO A 61 -31.48 12.87 14.41
CA PRO A 61 -32.77 13.26 13.88
C PRO A 61 -32.94 12.80 12.43
N LEU A 62 -34.07 12.14 12.18
CA LEU A 62 -34.89 12.06 10.96
C LEU A 62 -34.23 12.51 9.63
N HIS A 63 -34.10 11.54 8.72
CA HIS A 63 -33.79 11.76 7.30
C HIS A 63 -34.74 12.79 6.65
N PRO A 64 -34.21 13.74 5.85
CA PRO A 64 -35.03 14.67 5.10
C PRO A 64 -35.65 14.03 3.86
N THR A 65 -36.72 14.71 3.44
CA THR A 65 -37.76 14.35 2.49
C THR A 65 -37.31 14.23 1.04
N LYS A 66 -37.96 13.30 0.35
CA LYS A 66 -38.02 13.05 -1.11
C LYS A 66 -37.87 14.34 -1.94
N SER A 67 -36.68 14.57 -2.49
CA SER A 67 -36.44 15.68 -3.43
C SER A 67 -36.77 15.22 -4.86
N ALA A 68 -37.50 16.07 -5.59
CA ALA A 68 -37.95 15.80 -6.95
C ALA A 68 -36.77 15.81 -7.94
N ALA A 69 -36.83 14.89 -8.90
CA ALA A 69 -35.77 14.59 -9.86
C ALA A 69 -35.45 15.74 -10.81
N THR A 70 -34.46 16.57 -10.45
CA THR A 70 -33.54 17.16 -11.41
C THR A 70 -32.26 16.33 -11.33
N GLY A 71 -31.76 15.79 -12.44
CA GLY A 71 -30.64 14.84 -12.53
C GLY A 71 -29.27 15.30 -12.01
N ASN A 72 -29.22 16.26 -11.08
CA ASN A 72 -28.05 16.60 -10.30
C ASN A 72 -28.10 15.79 -9.00
N THR A 73 -27.16 14.86 -8.83
CA THR A 73 -26.89 14.29 -7.51
C THR A 73 -26.52 15.45 -6.59
N LEU A 74 -27.33 15.73 -5.57
CA LEU A 74 -27.01 16.75 -4.58
C LEU A 74 -25.70 16.35 -3.88
N ALA A 75 -24.76 17.28 -3.81
CA ALA A 75 -23.62 17.16 -2.91
C ALA A 75 -24.16 16.90 -1.50
N HIS A 76 -23.67 15.86 -0.85
CA HIS A 76 -24.05 15.53 0.51
C HIS A 76 -22.81 15.07 1.25
N ASP A 77 -22.64 15.59 2.46
CA ASP A 77 -21.55 15.19 3.35
C ASP A 77 -22.02 14.00 4.17
N GLN A 78 -21.27 12.90 4.10
CA GLN A 78 -21.47 11.77 4.98
C GLN A 78 -20.30 11.72 5.96
N MET A 79 -20.57 12.08 7.21
CA MET A 79 -19.60 11.93 8.28
C MET A 79 -19.44 10.44 8.61
N LEU A 80 -18.23 9.92 8.44
CA LEU A 80 -17.85 8.56 8.81
C LEU A 80 -16.66 8.62 9.77
N THR A 81 -16.74 7.91 10.89
CA THR A 81 -15.59 7.69 11.76
C THR A 81 -15.13 6.24 11.59
N VAL A 82 -13.93 6.04 11.03
CA VAL A 82 -13.30 4.73 10.92
C VAL A 82 -12.09 4.69 11.84
N HIS A 83 -12.08 3.76 12.80
CA HIS A 83 -10.89 3.43 13.59
C HIS A 83 -10.29 2.15 13.02
N ILE A 84 -9.20 2.28 12.27
CA ILE A 84 -8.48 1.14 11.68
C ILE A 84 -7.27 0.83 12.56
N LEU A 85 -7.27 -0.37 13.17
CA LEU A 85 -6.09 -0.93 13.82
C LEU A 85 -5.62 -2.11 12.99
N THR A 86 -4.60 -1.91 12.17
CA THR A 86 -3.99 -2.97 11.37
C THR A 86 -2.82 -3.58 12.12
N HIS A 87 -2.91 -4.87 12.45
CA HIS A 87 -1.76 -5.64 12.91
C HIS A 87 -1.08 -6.28 11.70
N VAL A 88 0.00 -5.66 11.23
CA VAL A 88 0.89 -6.28 10.24
C VAL A 88 1.99 -7.01 11.00
N PRO A 89 2.10 -8.34 10.90
CA PRO A 89 3.21 -9.07 11.52
C PRO A 89 4.55 -8.53 11.05
N GLU A 90 5.57 -8.63 11.90
CA GLU A 90 6.93 -8.30 11.52
C GLU A 90 7.34 -9.15 10.31
N HIS A 91 7.72 -8.48 9.23
CA HIS A 91 8.25 -9.10 8.03
C HIS A 91 9.52 -8.34 7.66
N ALA A 92 10.64 -9.07 7.55
CA ALA A 92 11.88 -8.49 7.07
C ALA A 92 11.70 -8.06 5.59
N PRO A 93 12.48 -7.07 5.11
CA PRO A 93 12.64 -6.87 3.67
C PRO A 93 12.97 -8.22 3.05
N ARG A 94 12.14 -8.71 2.14
CA ARG A 94 12.36 -10.02 1.54
C ARG A 94 13.35 -9.91 0.38
N GLU A 95 14.53 -9.34 0.65
CA GLU A 95 15.63 -9.28 -0.32
C GLU A 95 16.10 -10.69 -0.73
N ASP A 96 15.89 -11.67 0.16
CA ASP A 96 16.12 -13.10 -0.08
C ASP A 96 14.95 -13.80 -0.81
N ASP A 97 13.85 -13.09 -1.11
CA ASP A 97 12.75 -13.65 -1.89
C ASP A 97 13.26 -13.95 -3.30
N PRO A 98 13.12 -15.20 -3.78
CA PRO A 98 13.61 -15.57 -5.11
C PRO A 98 12.95 -14.74 -6.21
N HIS A 99 11.80 -14.12 -5.97
CA HIS A 99 11.07 -13.29 -6.94
C HIS A 99 11.33 -11.78 -6.77
N TYR A 100 12.05 -11.32 -5.74
CA TYR A 100 12.35 -9.88 -5.55
C TYR A 100 13.07 -9.25 -6.75
N HIS A 101 13.87 -10.04 -7.47
CA HIS A 101 14.53 -9.57 -8.69
C HIS A 101 13.52 -9.17 -9.80
N LEU A 102 12.31 -9.73 -9.82
CA LEU A 102 11.26 -9.39 -10.78
C LEU A 102 10.71 -7.99 -10.52
N PHE A 103 10.53 -7.61 -9.26
CA PHE A 103 10.15 -6.25 -8.86
C PHE A 103 11.14 -5.21 -9.39
N GLU A 104 12.44 -5.42 -9.14
CA GLU A 104 13.49 -4.51 -9.61
C GLU A 104 13.61 -4.50 -11.14
N GLN A 105 13.38 -5.64 -11.82
CA GLN A 105 13.29 -5.68 -13.28
C GLN A 105 12.10 -4.87 -13.82
N ALA A 106 10.92 -4.99 -13.21
CA ALA A 106 9.73 -4.22 -13.58
C ALA A 106 9.96 -2.73 -13.40
N LYS A 107 10.51 -2.32 -12.25
CA LYS A 107 10.94 -0.95 -11.95
C LYS A 107 11.93 -0.40 -12.97
N ALA A 108 12.99 -1.16 -13.27
CA ALA A 108 13.98 -0.77 -14.26
C ALA A 108 13.37 -0.63 -15.66
N ARG A 109 12.43 -1.51 -16.03
CA ARG A 109 11.70 -1.43 -17.29
C ARG A 109 10.85 -0.17 -17.39
N LEU A 110 10.07 0.14 -16.35
CA LEU A 110 9.24 1.35 -16.28
C LEU A 110 10.09 2.62 -16.41
N LYS A 111 11.25 2.67 -15.74
CA LYS A 111 12.24 3.75 -15.91
C LYS A 111 12.73 3.89 -17.34
N ARG A 112 13.15 2.80 -17.98
CA ARG A 112 13.60 2.82 -19.38
C ARG A 112 12.51 3.24 -20.36
N GLN A 113 11.25 2.92 -20.05
CA GLN A 113 10.09 3.27 -20.87
C GLN A 113 9.58 4.69 -20.63
N GLY A 114 10.19 5.46 -19.72
CA GLY A 114 9.70 6.80 -19.35
C GLY A 114 8.36 6.77 -18.60
N MET A 115 7.97 5.60 -18.07
CA MET A 115 6.75 5.39 -17.30
C MET A 115 7.01 5.44 -15.78
N TRP A 116 8.21 5.85 -15.35
CA TRP A 116 8.52 6.09 -13.94
C TRP A 116 7.98 7.44 -13.46
N LYS A 117 6.66 7.56 -13.51
CA LYS A 117 5.87 8.70 -13.04
C LYS A 117 4.56 8.17 -12.45
N CYS A 118 3.95 8.94 -11.54
CA CYS A 118 2.67 8.55 -10.98
C CYS A 118 1.64 8.31 -12.09
N ILE A 119 0.93 7.19 -12.04
CA ILE A 119 -0.08 6.84 -13.04
C ILE A 119 -1.33 7.71 -12.98
N ILE A 120 -1.58 8.38 -11.84
CA ILE A 120 -2.71 9.29 -11.66
C ILE A 120 -2.45 10.61 -12.40
N ASP A 121 -1.20 11.10 -12.38
CA ASP A 121 -0.73 12.24 -13.18
C ASP A 121 -1.66 13.48 -13.10
N ASP A 122 -2.06 13.85 -11.89
CA ASP A 122 -3.00 14.96 -11.62
C ASP A 122 -2.35 16.11 -10.83
N ASP A 123 -3.17 17.08 -10.43
CA ASP A 123 -2.77 18.25 -9.64
C ASP A 123 -2.52 17.96 -8.15
N LEU A 124 -2.78 16.74 -7.69
CA LEU A 124 -2.52 16.26 -6.33
C LEU A 124 -1.21 15.48 -6.22
N CYS A 125 -0.53 15.22 -7.34
CA CYS A 125 0.76 14.52 -7.34
C CYS A 125 1.84 15.28 -6.54
N GLU A 126 2.39 14.62 -5.50
CA GLU A 126 3.53 15.12 -4.73
C GLU A 126 4.49 13.99 -4.33
N GLY A 127 5.80 14.28 -4.34
CA GLY A 127 6.87 13.37 -3.94
C GLY A 127 7.37 12.42 -5.04
N ASP A 128 8.35 11.59 -4.68
CA ASP A 128 9.01 10.68 -5.62
C ASP A 128 8.10 9.51 -6.06
N PRO A 129 8.25 8.99 -7.28
CA PRO A 129 7.54 7.79 -7.73
C PRO A 129 8.04 6.52 -7.03
N GLU A 130 7.10 5.63 -6.73
CA GLU A 130 7.25 4.37 -5.99
C GLU A 130 6.41 3.29 -6.67
N LEU A 131 6.79 2.02 -6.52
CA LEU A 131 5.94 0.91 -6.95
C LEU A 131 5.02 0.49 -5.82
N HIS A 132 3.77 0.27 -6.18
CA HIS A 132 2.72 -0.22 -5.30
C HIS A 132 2.13 -1.52 -5.85
N HIS A 133 1.78 -2.47 -4.97
CA HIS A 133 1.14 -3.73 -5.31
C HIS A 133 -0.40 -3.62 -5.20
N THR A 134 -1.09 -3.39 -6.32
CA THR A 134 -2.51 -2.98 -6.38
C THR A 134 -3.53 -4.03 -5.92
N HIS A 135 -3.35 -5.30 -6.27
CA HIS A 135 -4.36 -6.34 -6.01
C HIS A 135 -3.96 -7.26 -4.87
N VAL A 136 -2.68 -7.61 -4.79
CA VAL A 136 -2.12 -8.47 -3.75
C VAL A 136 -0.84 -7.83 -3.25
N GLU A 137 -0.89 -7.33 -2.01
CA GLU A 137 0.26 -6.78 -1.32
C GLU A 137 1.38 -7.80 -1.19
N PHE A 138 2.63 -7.38 -1.39
CA PHE A 138 3.81 -8.25 -1.29
C PHE A 138 3.84 -9.08 0.00
N SER A 139 3.49 -8.44 1.13
CA SER A 139 3.46 -9.07 2.44
C SER A 139 2.43 -10.21 2.56
N GLN A 140 1.42 -10.22 1.69
CA GLN A 140 0.27 -11.12 1.73
C GLN A 140 0.25 -12.16 0.60
N ILE A 141 1.19 -12.12 -0.34
CA ILE A 141 1.21 -13.03 -1.51
C ILE A 141 1.07 -14.51 -1.09
N ASN A 142 1.78 -14.94 -0.06
CA ASN A 142 1.74 -16.33 0.41
C ASN A 142 0.46 -16.70 1.20
N GLN A 143 -0.45 -15.75 1.41
CA GLN A 143 -1.70 -15.92 2.16
C GLN A 143 -2.96 -15.80 1.29
N VAL A 144 -2.81 -15.41 0.02
CA VAL A 144 -3.94 -15.31 -0.91
C VAL A 144 -4.15 -16.61 -1.68
N ASP A 145 -5.40 -16.83 -2.10
CA ASP A 145 -5.79 -17.96 -2.94
C ASP A 145 -5.72 -17.52 -4.41
N GLU A 146 -4.69 -17.98 -5.12
CA GLU A 146 -4.44 -17.65 -6.53
C GLU A 146 -5.64 -17.93 -7.44
N LYS A 147 -6.48 -18.94 -7.13
CA LYS A 147 -7.64 -19.29 -7.95
C LYS A 147 -8.75 -18.27 -7.82
N LYS A 148 -8.90 -17.65 -6.63
CA LYS A 148 -9.86 -16.56 -6.43
C LYS A 148 -9.42 -15.30 -7.18
N ILE A 149 -8.12 -15.03 -7.20
CA ILE A 149 -7.56 -13.93 -8.00
C ILE A 149 -7.80 -14.17 -9.49
N GLN A 150 -7.51 -15.37 -10.00
CA GLN A 150 -7.81 -15.75 -11.39
C GLN A 150 -9.27 -15.48 -11.75
N GLN A 151 -10.21 -15.91 -10.92
CA GLN A 151 -11.63 -15.71 -11.17
C GLN A 151 -12.03 -14.23 -11.10
N ALA A 152 -11.55 -13.49 -10.10
CA ALA A 152 -11.94 -12.09 -9.89
C ALA A 152 -11.41 -11.16 -10.99
N LEU A 153 -10.19 -11.43 -11.48
CA LEU A 153 -9.49 -10.58 -12.45
C LEU A 153 -9.52 -11.12 -13.88
N GLY A 154 -10.12 -12.30 -14.10
CA GLY A 154 -10.14 -12.95 -15.42
C GLY A 154 -8.74 -13.39 -15.89
N LEU A 155 -7.87 -13.77 -14.95
CA LEU A 155 -6.50 -14.21 -15.20
C LEU A 155 -6.41 -15.74 -15.23
N HIS A 156 -5.30 -16.26 -15.74
CA HIS A 156 -5.00 -17.69 -15.73
C HIS A 156 -3.54 -17.94 -15.34
N PHE A 157 -3.33 -18.78 -14.34
CA PHE A 157 -2.01 -19.23 -13.89
C PHE A 157 -1.97 -20.75 -13.97
N GLU A 158 -0.95 -21.30 -14.64
CA GLU A 158 -0.78 -22.75 -14.73
C GLU A 158 -0.08 -23.30 -13.48
N THR A 159 0.76 -22.48 -12.86
CA THR A 159 1.56 -22.81 -11.68
C THR A 159 1.61 -21.66 -10.67
N ASP A 160 1.96 -21.98 -9.42
CA ASP A 160 2.25 -20.97 -8.37
C ASP A 160 3.37 -20.02 -8.81
N GLU A 161 4.37 -20.53 -9.53
CA GLU A 161 5.45 -19.70 -10.09
C GLU A 161 4.92 -18.65 -11.09
N ASP A 162 3.89 -18.96 -11.87
CA ASP A 162 3.26 -17.98 -12.77
C ASP A 162 2.50 -16.91 -11.99
N PHE A 163 1.86 -17.31 -10.88
CA PHE A 163 1.21 -16.37 -9.96
C PHE A 163 2.24 -15.44 -9.29
N GLN A 164 3.34 -15.97 -8.75
CA GLN A 164 4.42 -15.17 -8.14
C GLN A 164 5.03 -14.19 -9.15
N LYS A 165 5.28 -14.64 -10.39
CA LYS A 165 5.74 -13.76 -11.47
C LYS A 165 4.74 -12.65 -11.78
N TRP A 166 3.45 -12.98 -11.84
CA TRP A 166 2.41 -12.00 -12.07
C TRP A 166 2.34 -10.97 -10.93
N ALA A 167 2.44 -11.42 -9.67
CA ALA A 167 2.37 -10.57 -8.49
C ALA A 167 3.47 -9.50 -8.47
N GLU A 168 4.65 -9.81 -9.04
CA GLU A 168 5.77 -8.87 -9.21
C GLU A 168 5.86 -8.23 -10.60
N SER A 169 4.75 -8.19 -11.34
CA SER A 169 4.67 -7.64 -12.70
C SER A 169 3.68 -6.47 -12.81
N PRO A 170 3.71 -5.67 -13.90
CA PRO A 170 2.77 -4.55 -14.08
C PRO A 170 1.28 -4.88 -14.14
N GLY A 171 0.88 -6.16 -14.08
CA GLY A 171 -0.51 -6.54 -13.84
C GLY A 171 -0.95 -6.36 -12.38
N ASN A 172 -0.01 -6.37 -11.44
CA ASN A 172 -0.24 -6.12 -10.02
C ASN A 172 0.59 -4.92 -9.50
N LEU A 173 1.53 -4.39 -10.29
CA LEU A 173 2.37 -3.26 -9.94
C LEU A 173 1.94 -1.97 -10.65
N GLU A 174 1.73 -0.91 -9.89
CA GLU A 174 1.50 0.44 -10.42
C GLU A 174 2.47 1.47 -9.83
N VAL A 175 2.79 2.50 -10.62
CA VAL A 175 3.70 3.57 -10.18
C VAL A 175 2.87 4.68 -9.55
N LEU A 176 3.06 4.95 -8.25
CA LEU A 176 2.39 6.04 -7.53
C LEU A 176 3.43 7.01 -6.99
N CYS A 177 3.13 8.31 -6.91
CA CYS A 177 3.97 9.21 -6.14
C CYS A 177 3.74 8.98 -4.64
N ALA A 178 4.66 9.46 -3.79
CA ALA A 178 4.54 9.33 -2.34
C ALA A 178 3.18 9.78 -1.79
N ASN A 179 2.57 10.83 -2.36
CA ASN A 179 1.26 11.31 -1.93
C ASN A 179 0.13 10.30 -2.20
N HIS A 180 0.05 9.81 -3.44
CA HIS A 180 -0.93 8.81 -3.88
C HIS A 180 -0.62 7.38 -3.41
N HIS A 181 0.57 7.13 -2.91
CA HIS A 181 0.92 5.84 -2.32
C HIS A 181 0.53 5.79 -0.84
N ARG A 182 1.08 6.71 -0.01
CA ARG A 182 1.09 6.57 1.45
C ARG A 182 0.60 7.77 2.25
N ALA A 183 0.22 8.87 1.62
CA ALA A 183 -0.18 10.10 2.32
C ALA A 183 -1.69 10.37 2.20
N HIS A 184 -2.10 11.65 2.22
CA HIS A 184 -3.49 12.07 2.37
C HIS A 184 -4.42 11.58 1.25
N TYR A 185 -3.87 11.41 0.06
CA TYR A 185 -4.57 10.89 -1.12
C TYR A 185 -4.12 9.46 -1.46
N GLY A 186 -3.55 8.76 -0.47
CA GLY A 186 -2.84 7.50 -0.67
C GLY A 186 -3.72 6.27 -0.69
N ILE A 187 -3.42 5.29 -1.54
CA ILE A 187 -4.11 3.98 -1.57
C ILE A 187 -4.08 3.25 -0.23
N HIS A 188 -3.01 3.40 0.55
CA HIS A 188 -2.92 2.80 1.88
C HIS A 188 -3.72 3.53 2.97
N VAL A 189 -4.32 4.68 2.65
CA VAL A 189 -5.02 5.55 3.61
C VAL A 189 -6.50 5.68 3.26
N ILE A 190 -6.83 5.77 1.97
CA ILE A 190 -8.20 5.94 1.49
C ILE A 190 -8.89 4.57 1.36
N PRO A 191 -10.13 4.40 1.87
CA PRO A 191 -10.90 3.17 1.67
C PRO A 191 -11.10 2.84 0.19
N GLY A 192 -11.02 1.54 -0.16
CA GLY A 192 -11.07 1.05 -1.55
C GLY A 192 -12.12 1.72 -2.47
N PRO A 193 -13.40 1.86 -2.08
CA PRO A 193 -14.40 2.51 -2.94
C PRO A 193 -14.09 3.97 -3.28
N LEU A 194 -13.47 4.70 -2.35
CA LEU A 194 -13.06 6.09 -2.55
C LEU A 194 -11.74 6.17 -3.35
N TRP A 195 -10.84 5.23 -3.12
CA TRP A 195 -9.60 5.11 -3.88
C TRP A 195 -9.88 4.88 -5.37
N GLU A 196 -10.81 4.00 -5.72
CA GLU A 196 -11.16 3.76 -7.13
C GLU A 196 -11.65 5.03 -7.84
N ALA A 197 -12.40 5.90 -7.15
CA ALA A 197 -12.80 7.19 -7.73
C ALA A 197 -11.62 8.14 -7.90
N LEU A 198 -10.71 8.19 -6.92
CA LEU A 198 -9.50 9.01 -6.97
C LEU A 198 -8.52 8.55 -8.05
N ARG A 199 -8.40 7.24 -8.29
CA ARG A 199 -7.53 6.65 -9.32
C ARG A 199 -7.82 7.18 -10.74
N PHE A 200 -9.06 7.58 -10.98
CA PHE A 200 -9.52 8.16 -12.25
C PHE A 200 -9.89 9.64 -12.09
N HIS A 201 -9.28 10.32 -11.13
CA HIS A 201 -9.50 11.73 -10.85
C HIS A 201 -9.26 12.60 -12.08
N LYS A 202 -10.06 13.65 -12.21
CA LYS A 202 -9.92 14.65 -13.26
C LYS A 202 -9.21 15.87 -12.70
N THR A 203 -8.09 16.25 -13.30
CA THR A 203 -7.34 17.46 -12.92
C THR A 203 -8.25 18.68 -12.81
N GLY A 204 -8.08 19.45 -11.72
CA GLY A 204 -8.78 20.71 -11.49
C GLY A 204 -10.22 20.58 -10.98
N THR A 205 -10.68 19.38 -10.59
CA THR A 205 -12.01 19.20 -9.97
C THR A 205 -11.99 19.11 -8.44
N GLY A 206 -10.83 19.28 -7.81
CA GLY A 206 -10.64 19.00 -6.38
C GLY A 206 -10.68 17.49 -6.08
N PRO A 207 -10.16 17.02 -4.93
CA PRO A 207 -10.04 15.59 -4.65
C PRO A 207 -11.42 14.92 -4.57
N ALA A 208 -11.53 13.70 -5.11
CA ALA A 208 -12.75 12.89 -4.97
C ALA A 208 -12.93 12.35 -3.54
N ALA A 209 -11.81 12.20 -2.82
CA ALA A 209 -11.74 11.81 -1.43
C ALA A 209 -10.38 12.23 -0.86
N GLU A 210 -10.36 12.51 0.44
CA GLU A 210 -9.13 12.84 1.17
C GLU A 210 -9.18 12.29 2.60
N PHE A 211 -8.00 12.02 3.17
CA PHE A 211 -7.89 11.71 4.59
C PHE A 211 -7.70 12.98 5.42
N VAL A 212 -8.71 13.30 6.23
CA VAL A 212 -8.67 14.39 7.20
C VAL A 212 -8.35 13.83 8.59
N PRO A 213 -7.22 14.22 9.21
CA PRO A 213 -6.91 13.87 10.60
C PRO A 213 -7.98 14.35 11.58
N ALA A 214 -8.19 13.59 12.66
CA ALA A 214 -9.26 13.85 13.63
C ALA A 214 -9.19 15.24 14.28
N ASP A 215 -7.98 15.78 14.48
CA ASP A 215 -7.74 17.11 15.04
C ASP A 215 -8.09 18.25 14.08
N GLN A 216 -8.17 17.98 12.76
CA GLN A 216 -8.55 18.97 11.76
C GLN A 216 -10.07 19.03 11.51
N VAL A 217 -10.81 18.00 11.91
CA VAL A 217 -12.27 17.93 11.72
C VAL A 217 -13.02 19.03 12.49
N ASP A 218 -12.51 19.45 13.65
CA ASP A 218 -13.18 20.45 14.49
C ASP A 218 -12.89 21.89 14.07
N ASP A 219 -11.80 22.13 13.34
CA ASP A 219 -11.51 23.45 12.77
C ASP A 219 -12.32 23.71 11.51
N ALA A 220 -12.56 22.69 10.67
CA ALA A 220 -13.43 22.80 9.50
C ALA A 220 -14.87 23.25 9.85
N LYS A 221 -15.39 22.84 11.01
CA LYS A 221 -16.73 23.26 11.47
C LYS A 221 -16.84 24.75 11.81
N LYS A 222 -15.73 25.40 12.19
CA LYS A 222 -15.76 26.82 12.60
C LYS A 222 -15.93 27.75 11.40
N ASP A 223 -15.35 27.39 10.26
CA ASP A 223 -15.38 28.24 9.07
C ASP A 223 -16.76 28.24 8.38
N ASP A 224 -17.47 27.10 8.41
CA ASP A 224 -18.83 27.00 7.87
C ASP A 224 -19.88 27.75 8.70
N ASP A 225 -19.69 27.85 10.01
CA ASP A 225 -20.60 28.58 10.89
C ASP A 225 -20.46 30.10 10.73
N ASP A 226 -19.26 30.61 10.42
CA ASP A 226 -19.05 32.03 10.18
C ASP A 226 -19.56 32.48 8.80
N ALA A 227 -19.57 31.61 7.79
CA ALA A 227 -20.23 31.88 6.50
C ALA A 227 -21.77 31.99 6.61
N LYS A 228 -22.37 31.44 7.68
CA LYS A 228 -23.82 31.51 7.96
C LYS A 228 -24.23 32.66 8.86
N LYS A 229 -23.32 33.52 9.34
CA LYS A 229 -23.75 34.74 10.07
C LYS A 229 -24.55 35.63 9.13
N PRO A 230 -25.86 35.87 9.40
CA PRO A 230 -26.65 36.77 8.59
C PRO A 230 -25.99 38.15 8.64
N ALA A 231 -25.81 38.76 7.46
CA ALA A 231 -25.24 40.10 7.34
C ALA A 231 -25.91 41.03 8.37
N PRO A 232 -25.14 41.84 9.11
CA PRO A 232 -25.70 42.71 10.14
C PRO A 232 -26.77 43.58 9.50
N ARG A 233 -28.02 43.42 9.97
CA ARG A 233 -29.15 44.23 9.51
C ARG A 233 -28.76 45.70 9.61
N ALA A 234 -28.74 46.39 8.48
CA ALA A 234 -28.51 47.83 8.43
C ALA A 234 -29.48 48.52 9.38
N LYS A 235 -28.94 49.27 10.35
CA LYS A 235 -29.76 50.06 11.27
C LYS A 235 -30.49 51.11 10.44
N ALA A 236 -31.83 51.06 10.46
CA ALA A 236 -32.65 52.11 9.88
C ALA A 236 -32.31 53.45 10.54
N ALA A 237 -31.90 54.44 9.73
CA ALA A 237 -31.72 55.80 10.18
C ALA A 237 -33.07 56.36 10.65
N LYS A 238 -33.08 57.00 11.82
CA LYS A 238 -34.23 57.75 12.35
C LYS A 238 -34.21 59.18 11.83
#